data_AF-A0A946ZV52-F1
#
_entry.id   AF-A0A946ZV52-F1
#
_cell.length_a   1.000
_cell.length_b   1.000
_cell.length_c   1.000
_cell.angle_alpha   90.00
_cell.angle_beta   90.00
_cell.angle_gamma   90.00
#
_symmetry.space_group_name_H-M   'P 1'
#
loop_
_entity.id
_entity.type
_entity.pdbx_description
1 polymer ?
#
loop_
_entity_poly.entity_id
_entity_poly.type
_entity_poly.pdbx_seq_one_letter_code
_entity_poly.pdbx_strand_id
1 'polypeptide(L)'
;AMDILRRKRNTNKQIFMITDGKPSCLRLPDGNYYKNSVGLDDYIVEKCYNMARQARKLHIPITTFMIAQDPYLMQFIRHFTEANKGKAFFTGLQGLGEMIFEDYELNRKRRLRG
;
A
#
# COMPACT_ATOMS: atom_id res chain seq x y z
N ALA A 1 -4.78 -10.12 7.20
CA ALA A 1 -5.86 -9.09 7.06
C ALA A 1 -7.04 -9.59 6.23
N MET A 2 -6.83 -10.02 4.97
CA MET A 2 -7.93 -10.48 4.11
C MET A 2 -8.75 -11.63 4.69
N ASP A 3 -8.11 -12.63 5.32
CA ASP A 3 -8.85 -13.72 5.99
C ASP A 3 -9.72 -13.24 7.15
N ILE A 4 -9.25 -12.24 7.90
CA ILE A 4 -10.02 -11.62 8.98
C ILE A 4 -11.25 -10.93 8.39
N LEU A 5 -11.06 -10.13 7.34
CA LEU A 5 -12.16 -9.43 6.66
C LEU A 5 -13.13 -10.39 5.98
N ARG A 6 -12.66 -11.52 5.44
CA ARG A 6 -13.51 -12.55 4.84
C ARG A 6 -14.49 -13.14 5.85
N ARG A 7 -14.09 -13.30 7.11
CA ARG A 7 -14.93 -13.84 8.20
C ARG A 7 -15.96 -12.83 8.72
N LYS A 8 -15.81 -11.53 8.45
CA LYS A 8 -16.76 -10.52 8.89
C LYS A 8 -17.99 -10.47 7.97
N ARG A 9 -19.18 -10.38 8.57
CA ARG A 9 -20.48 -10.27 7.87
C ARG A 9 -20.79 -8.84 7.39
N ASN A 10 -20.03 -7.84 7.84
CA ASN A 10 -20.24 -6.46 7.40
C ASN A 10 -19.90 -6.30 5.92
N THR A 11 -20.69 -5.48 5.23
CA THR A 11 -20.49 -5.15 3.81
C THR A 11 -19.31 -4.19 3.61
N ASN A 12 -19.11 -3.26 4.54
CA ASN A 12 -18.04 -2.26 4.46
C ASN A 12 -16.70 -2.82 4.98
N LYS A 13 -15.91 -3.40 4.09
CA LYS A 13 -14.56 -3.95 4.38
C LYS A 13 -13.52 -3.00 3.83
N GLN A 14 -12.61 -2.51 4.67
CA GLN A 14 -11.58 -1.56 4.28
C GLN A 14 -10.26 -1.89 4.98
N ILE A 15 -9.15 -1.53 4.35
CA ILE A 15 -7.82 -1.60 4.96
C ILE A 15 -7.22 -0.21 4.97
N PHE A 16 -6.74 0.22 6.14
CA PHE A 16 -5.87 1.38 6.28
C PHE A 16 -4.46 0.87 6.52
N MET A 17 -3.55 1.16 5.58
CA MET A 17 -2.13 0.78 5.66
C MET A 17 -1.32 1.99 6.06
N ILE A 18 -0.48 1.87 7.08
CA ILE A 18 0.46 2.92 7.49
C ILE A 18 1.87 2.34 7.36
N THR A 19 2.74 3.00 6.61
CA THR A 19 4.11 2.51 6.38
C THR A 19 5.10 3.67 6.23
N ASP A 20 6.32 3.46 6.71
CA ASP A 20 7.50 4.31 6.53
C ASP A 20 8.55 3.65 5.62
N GLY A 21 8.31 2.40 5.20
CA GLY A 21 9.30 1.56 4.51
C GLY A 21 8.73 0.73 3.36
N LYS A 22 9.65 0.28 2.49
CA LYS A 22 9.36 -0.64 1.39
C LYS A 22 9.28 -2.08 1.90
N PRO A 23 8.58 -2.99 1.20
CA PRO A 23 8.62 -4.39 1.56
C PRO A 23 10.03 -4.95 1.32
N SER A 24 10.49 -5.79 2.24
CA SER A 24 11.86 -6.36 2.22
C SER A 24 11.89 -7.83 2.65
N CYS A 25 10.73 -8.42 2.94
CA CYS A 25 10.64 -9.77 3.49
C CYS A 25 9.36 -10.48 3.03
N LEU A 26 9.49 -11.76 2.68
CA LEU A 26 8.38 -12.68 2.43
C LEU A 26 8.53 -13.91 3.32
N ARG A 27 7.40 -14.40 3.84
CA ARG A 27 7.32 -15.75 4.42
C ARG A 27 6.94 -16.73 3.32
N LEU A 28 7.77 -17.73 3.10
CA LEU A 28 7.58 -18.76 2.09
C LEU A 28 6.66 -19.89 2.62
N PRO A 29 6.09 -20.73 1.75
CA PRO A 29 5.17 -21.81 2.14
C PRO A 29 5.79 -22.86 3.07
N ASP A 30 7.10 -23.09 2.96
CA ASP A 30 7.88 -23.99 3.82
C ASP A 30 8.17 -23.40 5.21
N GLY A 31 7.74 -22.15 5.46
CA GLY A 31 7.96 -21.44 6.71
C GLY A 31 9.24 -20.60 6.76
N ASN A 32 10.12 -20.72 5.76
CA ASN A 32 11.34 -19.92 5.68
C ASN A 32 11.04 -18.46 5.29
N TYR A 33 12.02 -17.58 5.51
CA TYR A 33 11.92 -16.17 5.14
C TYR A 33 12.89 -15.83 4.01
N TYR A 34 12.34 -15.29 2.93
CA TYR A 34 13.13 -14.62 1.90
C TYR A 34 13.25 -13.14 2.28
N LYS A 35 14.48 -12.61 2.38
CA LYS A 35 14.75 -11.24 2.80
C LYS A 35 15.70 -10.56 1.82
N ASN A 36 15.31 -9.38 1.33
CA ASN A 36 16.18 -8.50 0.58
C ASN A 36 15.78 -7.04 0.84
N SER A 37 16.70 -6.28 1.44
CA SER A 37 16.50 -4.87 1.76
C SER A 37 17.08 -3.93 0.71
N VAL A 38 17.79 -4.43 -0.30
CA VAL A 38 18.40 -3.59 -1.35
C VAL A 38 17.36 -3.27 -2.42
N GLY A 39 17.17 -1.98 -2.72
CA GLY A 39 16.29 -1.53 -3.80
C GLY A 39 14.84 -2.04 -3.72
N LEU A 40 14.13 -2.03 -4.84
CA LEU A 40 12.86 -2.76 -4.97
C LEU A 40 13.17 -4.15 -5.50
N ASP A 41 13.05 -5.16 -4.63
CA ASP A 41 13.20 -6.55 -5.05
C ASP A 41 11.94 -6.99 -5.81
N ASP A 42 12.10 -7.29 -7.10
CA ASP A 42 10.99 -7.63 -8.01
C ASP A 42 10.13 -8.79 -7.50
N TYR A 43 10.75 -9.80 -6.89
CA TYR A 43 10.03 -10.94 -6.36
C TYR A 43 9.16 -10.54 -5.16
N ILE A 44 9.69 -9.71 -4.27
CA ILE A 44 8.95 -9.20 -3.09
C ILE A 44 7.82 -8.26 -3.51
N VAL A 45 8.11 -7.27 -4.35
CA VAL A 45 7.13 -6.25 -4.73
C VAL A 45 5.99 -6.84 -5.56
N GLU A 46 6.29 -7.79 -6.46
CA GLU A 46 5.26 -8.43 -7.28
C GLU A 46 4.28 -9.24 -6.41
N LYS A 47 4.76 -9.88 -5.34
CA LYS A 47 3.86 -10.52 -4.37
C LYS A 47 2.95 -9.49 -3.68
N CYS A 48 3.46 -8.33 -3.30
CA CYS A 48 2.64 -7.26 -2.73
C CYS A 48 1.58 -6.75 -3.73
N TYR A 49 1.95 -6.51 -4.99
CA TYR A 49 1.01 -6.07 -6.03
C TYR A 49 -0.07 -7.11 -6.31
N ASN A 50 0.27 -8.39 -6.33
CA ASN A 50 -0.70 -9.48 -6.45
C ASN A 50 -1.74 -9.46 -5.32
N MET A 51 -1.30 -9.20 -4.08
CA MET A 51 -2.19 -9.08 -2.92
C MET A 51 -3.09 -7.84 -3.02
N ALA A 52 -2.57 -6.71 -3.51
CA ALA A 52 -3.36 -5.50 -3.78
C ALA A 52 -4.48 -5.77 -4.82
N ARG A 53 -4.14 -6.46 -5.93
CA ARG A 53 -5.10 -6.89 -6.96
C ARG A 53 -6.13 -7.86 -6.39
N GLN A 54 -5.73 -8.76 -5.50
CA GLN A 54 -6.65 -9.69 -4.83
C GLN A 54 -7.63 -8.94 -3.91
N ALA A 55 -7.14 -8.01 -3.09
CA ALA A 55 -7.98 -7.17 -2.25
C ALA A 55 -9.01 -6.38 -3.07
N ARG A 56 -8.58 -5.85 -4.23
CA ARG A 56 -9.47 -5.17 -5.19
C ARG A 56 -10.60 -6.09 -5.69
N LYS A 57 -10.28 -7.32 -6.09
CA LYS A 57 -11.29 -8.31 -6.55
C LYS A 57 -12.31 -8.66 -5.46
N LEU A 58 -11.92 -8.53 -4.20
CA LEU A 58 -12.79 -8.74 -3.04
C LEU A 58 -13.54 -7.47 -2.61
N HIS A 59 -13.45 -6.38 -3.39
CA HIS A 59 -14.02 -5.08 -3.05
C HIS A 59 -13.53 -4.52 -1.71
N ILE A 60 -12.25 -4.75 -1.39
CA ILE A 60 -11.59 -4.23 -0.20
C ILE A 60 -10.66 -3.08 -0.64
N PRO A 61 -11.10 -1.81 -0.55
CA PRO A 61 -10.23 -0.68 -0.80
C PRO A 61 -9.13 -0.61 0.27
N ILE A 62 -7.93 -0.26 -0.19
CA ILE A 62 -6.76 0.00 0.64
C ILE A 62 -6.47 1.50 0.57
N THR A 63 -6.47 2.15 1.73
CA THR A 63 -5.99 3.52 1.89
C THR A 63 -4.63 3.49 2.56
N THR A 64 -3.61 4.02 1.89
CA THR A 64 -2.22 3.97 2.34
C THR A 64 -1.77 5.33 2.85
N PHE A 65 -1.24 5.40 4.06
CA PHE A 65 -0.55 6.54 4.63
C PHE A 65 0.94 6.24 4.65
N MET A 66 1.69 6.96 3.83
CA MET A 66 3.14 6.84 3.71
C MET A 66 3.81 8.01 4.41
N ILE A 67 4.73 7.71 5.33
CA ILE A 67 5.48 8.68 6.12
C ILE A 67 6.96 8.62 5.73
N ALA A 68 7.30 9.06 4.52
CA ALA A 68 8.67 9.19 4.01
C ALA A 68 8.67 9.86 2.63
N GLN A 69 9.85 10.30 2.18
CA GLN A 69 10.07 10.86 0.83
C GLN A 69 11.02 10.01 -0.04
N ASP A 70 11.28 8.76 0.33
CA ASP A 70 12.15 7.88 -0.46
C ASP A 70 11.53 7.59 -1.84
N PRO A 71 12.24 7.88 -2.96
CA PRO A 71 11.70 7.72 -4.31
C PRO A 71 11.27 6.29 -4.66
N TYR A 72 12.03 5.28 -4.22
CA TYR A 72 11.71 3.88 -4.48
C TYR A 72 10.44 3.46 -3.74
N LEU A 73 10.31 3.89 -2.49
CA LEU A 73 9.12 3.64 -1.69
C LEU A 73 7.90 4.35 -2.29
N MET A 74 8.04 5.61 -2.71
CA MET A 74 6.95 6.32 -3.39
C MET A 74 6.52 5.59 -4.66
N GLN A 75 7.47 5.11 -5.45
CA GLN A 75 7.18 4.32 -6.65
C GLN A 75 6.41 3.04 -6.29
N PHE A 76 6.87 2.28 -5.31
CA PHE A 76 6.18 1.08 -4.85
C PHE A 76 4.74 1.39 -4.38
N ILE A 77 4.56 2.40 -3.54
CA ILE A 77 3.24 2.74 -2.99
C ILE A 77 2.28 3.20 -4.08
N ARG A 78 2.76 3.94 -5.10
CA ARG A 78 1.94 4.31 -6.26
C ARG A 78 1.43 3.09 -7.02
N HIS A 79 2.32 2.20 -7.43
CA HIS A 79 1.93 0.98 -8.16
C HIS A 79 1.04 0.06 -7.31
N PHE A 80 1.33 -0.06 -6.01
CA PHE A 80 0.52 -0.83 -5.08
C PHE A 80 -0.90 -0.26 -4.95
N THR A 81 -1.01 1.06 -4.81
CA THR A 81 -2.29 1.76 -4.67
C THR A 81 -3.09 1.71 -5.96
N GLU A 82 -2.43 1.87 -7.12
CA GLU A 82 -3.03 1.72 -8.44
C GLU A 82 -3.55 0.30 -8.68
N ALA A 83 -2.75 -0.72 -8.33
CA ALA A 83 -3.14 -2.12 -8.43
C ALA A 83 -4.38 -2.46 -7.59
N ASN A 84 -4.57 -1.78 -6.45
CA ASN A 84 -5.79 -1.88 -5.66
C ASN A 84 -6.94 -1.00 -6.18
N LYS A 85 -6.65 0.06 -6.96
CA LYS A 85 -7.53 1.22 -7.19
C LYS A 85 -7.94 1.91 -5.87
N GLY A 86 -6.97 2.06 -4.98
CA GLY A 86 -7.14 2.66 -3.66
C GLY A 86 -6.74 4.13 -3.60
N LYS A 87 -6.41 4.58 -2.39
CA LYS A 87 -5.98 5.96 -2.11
C LYS A 87 -4.63 5.96 -1.41
N ALA A 88 -3.81 6.96 -1.69
CA ALA A 88 -2.52 7.15 -1.03
C ALA A 88 -2.38 8.60 -0.52
N PHE A 89 -1.89 8.71 0.71
CA PHE A 89 -1.51 9.94 1.37
C PHE A 89 -0.01 9.89 1.61
N PHE A 90 0.73 10.84 1.04
CA PHE A 90 2.16 10.99 1.26
C PHE A 90 2.40 12.20 2.16
N THR A 91 3.03 12.00 3.30
CA THR A 91 3.40 13.08 4.24
C THR A 91 4.92 13.17 4.39
N GLY A 92 5.43 14.39 4.48
CA GLY A 92 6.85 14.64 4.80
C GLY A 92 7.12 14.59 6.31
N LEU A 93 8.41 14.53 6.68
CA LEU A 93 8.85 14.47 8.09
C LEU A 93 8.45 15.70 8.92
N GLN A 94 8.14 16.83 8.27
CA GLN A 94 7.76 18.09 8.91
C GLN A 94 6.26 18.18 9.27
N GLY A 95 5.49 17.11 9.02
CA GLY A 95 4.13 16.94 9.55
C GLY A 95 3.04 16.72 8.50
N LEU A 96 1.84 16.40 8.98
CA LEU A 96 0.61 16.19 8.19
C LEU A 96 0.09 17.45 7.47
N GLY A 97 0.69 18.63 7.68
CA GLY A 97 0.24 19.89 7.08
C GLY A 97 0.46 19.99 5.56
N GLU A 98 1.44 19.24 5.03
CA GLU A 98 1.65 19.10 3.59
C GLU A 98 1.47 17.63 3.18
N MET A 99 0.27 17.30 2.69
CA MET A 99 -0.05 15.95 2.21
C MET A 99 -0.23 15.95 0.70
N ILE A 100 0.40 15.01 0.01
CA ILE A 100 0.02 14.69 -1.37
C ILE A 100 -1.04 13.59 -1.29
N PHE A 101 -2.21 13.88 -1.85
CA PHE A 101 -3.31 12.93 -1.99
C PHE A 101 -3.38 12.42 -3.42
N GLU A 102 -3.30 11.10 -3.57
CA GLU A 102 -3.45 10.39 -4.85
C GLU A 102 -4.62 9.42 -4.72
N ASP A 103 -5.66 9.64 -5.53
CA ASP A 103 -6.88 8.84 -5.59
C ASP A 103 -6.95 8.13 -6.94
N TYR A 104 -6.69 6.84 -6.95
CA TYR A 104 -6.69 6.02 -8.16
C TYR A 104 -8.08 5.45 -8.50
N GLU A 105 -9.04 5.59 -7.59
CA GLU A 105 -10.44 5.30 -7.87
C GLU A 105 -11.02 6.40 -8.80
N LEU A 106 -10.69 7.66 -8.50
CA LEU A 106 -11.18 8.83 -9.23
C LEU A 106 -10.16 9.44 -10.20
N ASN A 107 -8.99 8.82 -10.39
CA ASN A 107 -7.87 9.33 -11.20
C ASN A 107 -7.48 10.78 -10.86
N ARG A 108 -7.40 11.09 -9.56
CA ARG A 108 -7.23 12.46 -9.06
C ARG A 108 -5.97 12.56 -8.19
N LYS A 109 -5.13 13.56 -8.49
CA LYS A 109 -3.96 13.91 -7.69
C LYS A 109 -4.06 15.35 -7.20
N ARG A 110 -3.93 15.59 -5.90
CA ARG A 110 -3.96 16.93 -5.30
C ARG A 110 -2.93 17.09 -4.20
N ARG A 111 -2.32 18.28 -4.11
CA ARG A 111 -1.54 18.69 -2.94
C ARG A 111 -2.50 19.38 -1.96
N LEU A 112 -2.60 18.83 -0.76
CA LEU A 112 -3.33 19.44 0.34
C LEU A 112 -2.33 20.32 1.10
N ARG A 113 -2.67 21.61 1.24
CA ARG A 113 -2.00 22.55 2.13
C ARG A 113 -2.97 22.85 3.26
N GLY A 114 -2.57 22.57 4.49
CA GLY A 114 -3.29 22.98 5.70
C GLY A 114 -3.21 24.47 5.94
#